data_AF-A0AAW4TB19-F1
#
_entry.id   AF-A0AAW4TB19-F1
#
_cell.length_a   1.000
_cell.length_b   1.000
_cell.length_c   1.000
_cell.angle_alpha   90.00
_cell.angle_beta   90.00
_cell.angle_gamma   90.00
#
_symmetry.space_group_name_H-M   'P 1'
#
loop_
_entity.id
_entity.type
_entity.pdbx_description
1 polymer ?
#
loop_
_entity_poly.entity_id
_entity_poly.type
_entity_poly.pdbx_seq_one_letter_code
_entity_poly.pdbx_strand_id
1 'polypeptide(L)' 'MQCNFNLRQPKTNRPTNIYLVVYLNNKQVKLSTGVKVYPEHWNIRRQQAYVNARLSKLDNNNNTITNDR' A
#
# COMPACT_ATOMS: atom_id res chain seq x y z
N MET A 1 10.14 5.65 -16.49
CA MET A 1 10.38 4.87 -15.26
C MET A 1 9.03 4.34 -14.79
N GLN A 2 8.87 3.03 -14.61
CA GLN A 2 7.62 2.45 -14.13
C GLN A 2 7.80 2.07 -12.66
N CYS A 3 6.91 2.56 -11.80
CA CYS A 3 6.92 2.28 -10.37
C CYS A 3 5.50 1.93 -9.89
N ASN A 4 5.36 0.79 -9.21
CA ASN A 4 4.07 0.32 -8.70
C ASN A 4 4.22 -0.17 -7.26
N PHE A 5 3.35 0.28 -6.38
CA PHE A 5 3.12 -0.27 -5.06
C PHE A 5 2.22 -1.51 -5.14
N ASN A 6 2.67 -2.60 -4.53
CA ASN A 6 2.01 -3.88 -4.52
C ASN A 6 1.80 -4.39 -3.09
N LEU A 7 0.70 -5.11 -2.88
CA LEU A 7 0.42 -5.80 -1.63
C LEU A 7 1.15 -7.14 -1.59
N ARG A 8 1.78 -7.47 -0.45
CA ARG A 8 2.43 -8.78 -0.25
C ARG A 8 1.42 -9.92 -0.23
N GLN A 9 0.27 -9.72 0.41
CA GLN A 9 -0.82 -10.69 0.47
C GLN A 9 -2.14 -9.99 0.12
N PRO A 10 -2.57 -9.96 -1.15
CA PRO A 10 -3.73 -9.16 -1.58
C PRO A 10 -5.09 -9.76 -1.17
N LYS A 11 -5.14 -11.01 -0.69
CA LYS A 11 -6.39 -11.73 -0.38
C LYS A 11 -6.57 -12.04 1.11
N THR A 12 -5.86 -11.36 2.00
CA THR A 12 -5.97 -11.58 3.45
C THR A 12 -6.85 -10.52 4.11
N ASN A 13 -7.45 -10.87 5.24
CA ASN A 13 -8.21 -9.94 6.09
C ASN A 13 -7.32 -9.32 7.19
N ARG A 14 -6.00 -9.46 7.09
CA ARG A 14 -5.01 -8.91 8.03
C ARG A 14 -4.15 -7.84 7.34
N PRO A 15 -3.56 -6.89 8.09
CA PRO A 15 -2.65 -5.91 7.49
C PRO A 15 -1.45 -6.61 6.82
N THR A 16 -1.16 -6.24 5.57
CA THR A 16 -0.06 -6.79 4.78
C THR A 16 0.90 -5.69 4.34
N ASN A 17 2.19 -6.01 4.18
CA ASN A 17 3.18 -5.03 3.74
C ASN A 17 2.88 -4.56 2.31
N ILE A 18 3.06 -3.26 2.10
CA ILE A 18 3.16 -2.67 0.77
C ILE A 18 4.63 -2.62 0.36
N TYR A 19 4.95 -2.93 -0.89
CA TYR A 19 6.29 -2.79 -1.43
C TYR A 19 6.26 -2.11 -2.79
N LEU A 20 7.26 -1.28 -3.06
CA LEU A 20 7.45 -0.63 -4.33
C LEU A 20 8.21 -1.56 -5.28
N VAL A 21 7.73 -1.69 -6.51
CA VAL A 21 8.44 -2.31 -7.62
C VAL A 21 8.85 -1.21 -8.58
N VAL A 22 10.16 -1.08 -8.82
CA VAL A 22 10.72 -0.12 -9.77
C VAL A 22 11.48 -0.86 -10.86
N TYR A 23 11.32 -0.42 -12.12
CA TYR A 23 12.16 -0.87 -13.22
C TYR A 23 13.33 0.09 -13.44
N LEU A 24 14.55 -0.40 -13.18
CA LEU A 24 15.81 0.32 -13.37
C LEU A 24 16.72 -0.50 -14.28
N ASN A 25 17.19 0.06 -15.39
CA ASN A 25 18.10 -0.61 -16.34
C ASN A 25 17.61 -2.02 -16.76
N ASN A 26 16.33 -2.12 -17.12
CA ASN A 26 15.64 -3.38 -17.46
C ASN A 26 15.63 -4.44 -16.34
N LYS A 27 15.94 -4.08 -15.10
CA LYS A 27 15.84 -4.93 -13.91
C LYS A 27 14.73 -4.44 -12.99
N GLN A 28 13.99 -5.38 -12.41
CA GLN A 28 13.00 -5.08 -11.38
C GLN A 28 13.67 -5.09 -10.00
N VAL A 29 13.47 -4.01 -9.25
CA VAL A 29 13.91 -3.87 -7.86
C VAL A 29 12.67 -3.78 -6.97
N LYS A 30 12.68 -4.52 -5.86
CA LYS A 30 11.61 -4.49 -4.84
C LYS A 30 12.11 -3.78 -3.60
N LEU A 31 11.41 -2.73 -3.19
CA LEU A 31 11.73 -1.92 -2.01
C LEU A 31 10.59 -2.03 -1.00
N SER A 32 10.92 -2.39 0.25
CA SER A 32 9.92 -2.42 1.33
C SER A 32 9.59 -1.01 1.79
N THR A 33 8.31 -0.69 1.95
CA THR A 33 7.87 0.62 2.47
C THR A 33 7.90 0.71 4.01
N GLY A 34 7.98 -0.46 4.67
CA GLY A 34 7.92 -0.56 6.13
C GLY A 34 6.52 -0.32 6.73
N VAL A 35 5.50 -0.07 5.90
CA VAL A 35 4.11 0.09 6.33
C VAL A 35 3.23 -1.07 5.88
N LYS A 36 2.10 -1.25 6.58
CA LYS A 36 1.11 -2.28 6.33
C LYS A 36 -0.26 -1.65 6.13
N VAL A 37 -1.04 -2.24 5.25
CA VAL A 37 -2.43 -1.85 4.99
C VAL A 37 -3.31 -3.08 4.91
N TYR A 38 -4.58 -2.96 5.29
CA TYR A 38 -5.57 -3.97 4.94
C TYR A 38 -5.78 -4.00 3.43
N PRO A 39 -5.80 -5.17 2.77
CA PRO A 39 -6.00 -5.23 1.32
C PRO A 39 -7.28 -4.56 0.83
N GLU A 40 -8.38 -4.67 1.59
CA GLU A 40 -9.65 -3.99 1.31
C GLU A 40 -9.56 -2.46 1.40
N HIS A 41 -8.57 -1.93 2.12
CA HIS A 41 -8.32 -0.50 2.22
C HIS A 41 -7.47 0.03 1.06
N TRP A 42 -6.87 -0.82 0.22
CA TRP A 42 -5.94 -0.37 -0.81
C TRP A 42 -6.62 -0.10 -2.15
N ASN A 43 -6.48 1.13 -2.65
CA ASN A 43 -6.90 1.47 -4.00
C ASN A 43 -5.77 1.22 -5.00
N ILE A 44 -5.86 0.12 -5.74
CA ILE A 44 -4.83 -0.28 -6.73
C ILE A 44 -4.65 0.78 -7.83
N ARG A 45 -5.71 1.49 -8.24
CA ARG A 45 -5.61 2.49 -9.31
C ARG A 45 -4.97 3.78 -8.84
N ARG A 46 -5.34 4.25 -7.64
CA ARG A 46 -4.78 5.46 -7.04
C ARG A 46 -3.43 5.24 -6.37
N GLN A 47 -3.07 3.98 -6.10
CA GLN A 47 -1.88 3.61 -5.35
C GLN A 47 -1.87 4.25 -3.95
N GLN A 48 -3.03 4.26 -3.28
CA GLN A 48 -3.27 4.90 -1.98
C GLN A 48 -4.25 4.08 -1.13
N ALA A 49 -4.10 4.15 0.18
CA ALA A 49 -5.07 3.62 1.14
C ALA A 49 -6.30 4.54 1.26
N TYR A 50 -7.49 3.95 1.41
CA TYR A 50 -8.74 4.70 1.61
C TYR A 50 -8.74 5.43 2.96
N VAL A 51 -9.12 6.71 2.94
CA VAL A 51 -9.44 7.47 4.14
C VAL A 51 -10.85 8.00 3.97
N ASN A 52 -11.81 7.50 4.76
CA ASN A 52 -13.21 7.88 4.65
C ASN A 52 -14.02 7.62 5.93
N ALA A 53 -15.22 8.19 6.01
CA ALA A 53 -16.08 8.14 7.19
C ALA A 53 -16.61 6.74 7.58
N ARG A 54 -16.49 5.72 6.71
CA ARG A 54 -16.94 4.35 6.99
C ARG A 54 -15.90 3.52 7.75
N LEU A 55 -14.64 3.97 7.76
CA LEU A 55 -13.56 3.33 8.49
C LEU A 55 -13.44 3.90 9.91
N SER A 56 -12.87 3.11 10.83
CA SER A 56 -12.63 3.60 12.19
C SER A 56 -11.63 4.76 12.19
N LYS A 57 -11.63 5.59 13.24
CA LYS A 57 -10.64 6.66 13.40
C LYS A 57 -9.21 6.10 13.40
N LEU A 58 -9.02 4.93 14.02
CA LEU A 58 -7.72 4.26 14.06
C LEU A 58 -7.28 3.80 12.67
N ASP A 59 -8.19 3.21 11.89
CA ASP A 59 -7.89 2.78 10.52
C ASP A 59 -7.58 3.96 9.60
N ASN A 60 -8.36 5.03 9.69
CA ASN A 60 -8.10 6.26 8.94
C ASN A 60 -6.73 6.85 9.29
N ASN A 61 -6.36 6.90 10.58
CA ASN A 61 -5.04 7.36 10.99
C ASN A 61 -3.91 6.50 10.41
N ASN A 62 -4.06 5.17 10.47
CA ASN A 62 -3.06 4.23 9.90
C ASN A 62 -2.96 4.34 8.38
N ASN A 63 -4.10 4.52 7.70
CA ASN A 63 -4.16 4.71 6.25
C ASN A 63 -3.55 6.05 5.83
N THR A 64 -3.72 7.12 6.62
CA THR A 64 -3.02 8.40 6.42
C THR A 64 -1.51 8.24 6.53
N ILE A 65 -1.00 7.58 7.59
CA ILE A 65 0.44 7.29 7.75
C ILE A 65 0.99 6.49 6.55
N THR A 66 0.18 5.57 6.01
CA THR A 66 0.55 4.78 4.83
C THR A 66 0.63 5.63 3.56
N ASN A 67 -0.22 6.65 3.42
CA ASN A 67 -0.26 7.54 2.25
C ASN A 67 0.83 8.63 2.28
N ASP A 68 1.34 8.97 3.47
CA ASP A 68 2.38 9.99 3.66
C ASP A 68 3.82 9.43 3.53
N ARG A 69 3.95 8.13 3.23
CA ARG A 69 5.23 7.40 3.09
C ARG A 69 5.61 7.19 1.62
#